data_AF-A0A0Q5AX28-F1
#
_entry.id   AF-A0A0Q5AX28-F1
#
_cell.length_a   1.000
_cell.length_b   1.000
_cell.length_c   1.000
_cell.angle_alpha   90.00
_cell.angle_beta   90.00
_cell.angle_gamma   90.00
#
_symmetry.space_group_name_H-M   'P 1'
#
loop_
_entity.id
_entity.type
_entity.pdbx_description
1 polymer ?
#
loop_
_entity_poly.entity_id
_entity_poly.type
_entity_poly.pdbx_seq_one_letter_code
_entity_poly.pdbx_strand_id
1 'polypeptide(L)' 'MTFDAYINGETLGPIDLRVSHNPNRTAGQNNVPTVLHWGSELGKLLRKTNYIDYYVTLERIVPDQFRIIIAPMPSGDFAA' A
#
# COMPACT_ATOMS: atom_id res chain seq x y z
N MET A 1 -7.92 8.01 2.92
CA MET A 1 -8.50 7.39 1.71
C MET A 1 -8.74 5.94 2.05
N THR A 2 -9.84 5.37 1.58
CA THR A 2 -10.23 4.00 1.95
C THR A 2 -9.74 3.04 0.85
N PHE A 3 -9.09 1.96 1.27
CA PHE A 3 -8.59 0.90 0.40
C PHE A 3 -9.30 -0.40 0.76
N ASP A 4 -9.76 -1.14 -0.25
CA ASP A 4 -10.10 -2.55 -0.05
C ASP A 4 -8.79 -3.34 0.13
N ALA A 5 -8.61 -3.98 1.27
CA ALA A 5 -7.37 -4.68 1.61
C ALA A 5 -7.46 -6.20 1.43
N TYR A 6 -6.40 -6.75 0.84
CA TYR A 6 -6.23 -8.18 0.62
C TYR A 6 -4.82 -8.59 1.05
N ILE A 7 -4.71 -9.62 1.89
CA ILE A 7 -3.42 -10.14 2.36
C ILE A 7 -3.40 -11.65 2.22
N ASN A 8 -2.41 -12.17 1.50
CA ASN A 8 -2.18 -13.61 1.37
C ASN A 8 -3.45 -14.42 0.98
N GLY A 9 -4.29 -13.86 0.11
CA GLY A 9 -5.56 -14.47 -0.33
C GLY A 9 -6.76 -14.21 0.57
N GLU A 10 -6.60 -13.52 1.70
CA GLU A 10 -7.68 -13.13 2.61
C GLU A 10 -8.13 -11.68 2.37
N THR A 11 -9.44 -11.48 2.26
CA THR A 11 -10.05 -10.14 2.17
C THR A 11 -10.28 -9.57 3.56
N LEU A 12 -9.61 -8.46 3.88
CA LEU A 12 -9.78 -7.72 5.13
C LEU A 12 -10.85 -6.62 5.03
N GLY A 13 -11.26 -6.28 3.80
CA GLY A 13 -12.26 -5.24 3.53
C GLY A 13 -11.69 -3.82 3.58
N PRO A 14 -12.55 -2.80 3.70
CA PRO A 14 -12.15 -1.40 3.63
C PRO A 14 -11.32 -0.98 4.84
N ILE A 15 -10.16 -0.40 4.59
CA ILE A 15 -9.27 0.17 5.61
C ILE A 15 -8.83 1.58 5.23
N ASP A 16 -8.70 2.44 6.23
CA ASP A 16 -8.22 3.79 6.02
C ASP A 16 -6.70 3.86 6.01
N LEU A 17 -6.15 4.25 4.87
CA LEU A 17 -4.74 4.53 4.68
C LEU A 17 -4.54 5.98 4.25
N ARG A 18 -3.30 6.45 4.40
CA ARG A 18 -2.89 7.74 3.85
C ARG A 18 -1.63 7.57 3.02
N VAL A 19 -1.71 7.94 1.75
CA VAL A 19 -0.53 8.15 0.91
C VAL A 19 -0.23 9.65 0.98
N SER A 20 0.90 10.02 1.57
CA SER A 20 1.34 11.42 1.62
C SER A 20 2.52 11.61 0.69
N HIS A 21 2.31 12.43 -0.35
CA HIS A 21 3.36 12.96 -1.19
C HIS A 21 3.74 14.34 -0.65
N ASN A 22 5.01 14.57 -0.35
CA ASN A 22 5.49 15.89 0.08
C ASN A 22 6.62 16.33 -0.86
N PRO A 23 6.36 17.27 -1.80
CA PRO A 23 7.35 17.73 -2.76
C PRO A 23 8.52 18.49 -2.10
N ASN A 24 8.35 18.97 -0.86
CA ASN A 24 9.41 19.65 -0.11
C ASN A 24 10.32 18.66 0.64
N ARG A 25 10.07 17.35 0.57
CA ARG A 25 10.95 16.30 1.09
C ARG A 25 11.94 15.82 0.03
N THR A 26 12.46 16.71 -0.80
CA THR A 26 13.51 16.37 -1.76
C THR A 26 14.78 16.02 -0.98
N ALA A 27 15.08 14.74 -0.81
CA ALA A 27 16.48 14.35 -0.65
C ALA A 27 17.17 14.81 -1.93
N GLY A 28 18.31 15.53 -1.85
CA GLY A 28 18.97 16.29 -2.93
C GLY A 28 19.43 15.51 -4.18
N GLN A 29 18.62 14.57 -4.65
CA GLN A 29 18.77 13.63 -5.76
C GLN A 29 17.44 13.47 -6.53
N ASN A 30 16.52 14.46 -6.47
CA ASN A 30 15.19 14.42 -7.12
C ASN A 30 14.26 13.26 -6.70
N ASN A 31 14.58 12.54 -5.63
CA ASN A 31 13.67 11.56 -5.05
C ASN A 31 12.66 12.28 -4.17
N VAL A 32 11.40 12.33 -4.61
CA VAL A 32 10.29 12.80 -3.77
C VAL A 32 9.68 11.58 -3.06
N PRO A 33 9.85 11.43 -1.75
CA PRO A 33 9.37 10.26 -1.03
C PRO A 33 7.85 10.29 -0.95
N THR A 34 7.22 9.26 -1.49
CA THR A 34 5.81 8.93 -1.22
C THR A 34 5.77 8.07 0.04
N VAL A 35 5.15 8.59 1.10
CA VAL A 35 5.01 7.86 2.37
C VAL A 35 3.64 7.21 2.43
N LEU A 36 3.61 5.89 2.62
CA LEU A 36 2.41 5.14 2.96
C LEU A 36 2.27 5.04 4.48
N HIS A 37 1.18 5.59 5.01
CA HIS A 37 0.78 5.43 6.41
C HIS A 37 -0.18 4.25 6.51
N TRP A 38 0.24 3.19 7.18
CA TRP A 38 -0.46 1.90 7.29
C TRP A 38 -1.79 1.92 8.06
N GLY A 39 -2.20 3.05 8.64
CA GLY A 39 -3.37 3.11 9.51
C GLY A 39 -3.22 2.29 10.80
N SER A 40 -4.26 2.32 11.65
CA SER A 40 -4.25 1.56 12.92
C SER A 40 -4.45 0.07 12.69
N GLU A 41 -5.38 -0.30 11.81
CA GLU A 41 -5.81 -1.70 11.66
C GLU A 41 -4.78 -2.53 10.91
N LEU A 42 -4.42 -2.13 9.69
CA LEU A 42 -3.38 -2.80 8.92
C LEU A 42 -2.01 -2.70 9.63
N GLY A 43 -1.68 -1.56 10.23
CA GLY A 43 -0.46 -1.41 11.02
C GLY A 43 -0.38 -2.38 12.21
N LYS A 44 -1.48 -2.72 12.90
CA LYS A 44 -1.46 -3.74 13.96
C LYS A 44 -1.19 -5.13 13.38
N LEU A 45 -1.80 -5.46 12.26
CA LEU A 45 -1.63 -6.76 11.60
C LEU A 45 -0.19 -6.98 11.12
N LEU A 46 0.41 -5.97 10.47
CA LEU A 46 1.79 -6.02 9.99
C LEU A 46 2.83 -6.13 11.11
N ARG A 47 2.49 -5.78 12.36
CA ARG A 47 3.37 -5.98 13.52
C ARG A 47 3.25 -7.38 14.12
N LYS A 48 2.14 -8.06 13.90
CA LYS A 48 1.88 -9.41 14.44
C LYS A 48 2.42 -10.52 13.53
N THR A 49 2.57 -10.22 12.25
CA THR A 49 2.93 -11.20 11.22
C THR A 49 4.08 -10.69 10.38
N ASN A 50 4.97 -11.60 9.98
CA ASN A 50 6.08 -11.29 9.09
C ASN A 50 5.65 -11.52 7.63
N TYR A 51 5.83 -10.52 6.78
CA TYR A 51 5.55 -10.57 5.33
C TYR A 51 6.81 -10.22 4.51
N ILE A 52 8.00 -10.58 5.00
CA ILE A 52 9.23 -10.48 4.21
C ILE A 52 9.06 -11.24 2.89
N ASP A 53 9.66 -10.69 1.83
CA ASP A 53 9.58 -11.17 0.44
C ASP A 53 8.20 -11.07 -0.23
N TYR A 54 7.21 -10.47 0.44
CA TYR A 54 5.92 -10.17 -0.18
C TYR A 54 5.96 -8.81 -0.87
N TYR A 55 5.17 -8.69 -1.92
CA TYR A 55 4.94 -7.46 -2.65
C TYR A 55 3.78 -6.68 -2.02
N VAL A 56 3.93 -5.35 -1.97
CA VAL A 56 2.83 -4.43 -1.65
C VAL A 56 2.40 -3.78 -2.96
N THR A 57 1.20 -4.09 -3.41
CA THR A 57 0.60 -3.50 -4.60
C THR A 57 -0.46 -2.48 -4.22
N LEU A 58 -0.39 -1.28 -4.79
CA LEU A 58 -1.41 -0.23 -4.66
C LEU A 58 -2.06 -0.01 -6.04
N GLU A 59 -3.36 -0.23 -6.13
CA GLU A 59 -4.12 -0.06 -7.37
C GLU A 59 -5.17 1.04 -7.20
N ARG A 60 -5.35 1.84 -8.25
CA ARG A 60 -6.53 2.68 -8.43
C ARG A 60 -7.42 1.99 -9.46
N ILE A 61 -8.50 1.35 -8.99
CA ILE A 61 -9.40 0.57 -9.85
C ILE A 61 -10.26 1.52 -10.70
N VAL A 62 -10.85 2.51 -10.04
CA VAL A 62 -11.59 3.64 -10.65
C VAL A 62 -11.24 4.91 -9.87
N PRO A 63 -11.65 6.13 -10.31
CA PRO A 63 -11.17 7.37 -9.73
C PRO A 63 -11.16 7.46 -8.19
N ASP A 64 -12.13 6.87 -7.51
CA ASP A 64 -12.26 6.92 -6.05
C ASP A 64 -12.23 5.54 -5.37
N GLN A 65 -11.89 4.47 -6.11
CA GLN A 65 -11.77 3.13 -5.55
C GLN A 65 -10.32 2.67 -5.62
N PHE A 66 -9.78 2.34 -4.45
CA PHE A 66 -8.40 1.93 -4.30
C PHE A 66 -8.32 0.55 -3.66
N ARG A 67 -7.27 -0.19 -4.03
CA ARG A 67 -6.98 -1.51 -3.46
C ARG A 67 -5.54 -1.58 -3.00
N ILE A 68 -5.33 -2.25 -1.87
CA ILE A 68 -4.01 -2.65 -1.41
C ILE A 68 -3.93 -4.18 -1.34
N ILE A 69 -2.88 -4.76 -1.91
CA ILE A 69 -2.64 -6.20 -1.88
C ILE A 69 -1.25 -6.46 -1.30
N ILE A 70 -1.16 -7.37 -0.33
CA ILE A 70 0.11 -7.88 0.22
C ILE A 70 0.19 -9.38 -0.04
N ALA A 71 1.03 -9.80 -0.98
CA ALA A 71 1.08 -11.18 -1.47
C ALA A 71 2.49 -11.60 -1.95
N PRO A 72 2.79 -12.91 -2.07
CA PRO A 72 4.10 -13.39 -2.56
C PRO A 72 4.42 -13.00 -4.01
N MET A 73 3.39 -12.62 -4.78
CA MET A 73 3.52 -12.15 -6.17
C MET A 73 2.78 -10.81 -6.28
N PRO A 74 3.31 -9.84 -7.05
CA PRO A 74 2.63 -8.57 -7.25
C PRO A 74 1.40 -8.77 -8.15
N SER A 75 0.39 -7.88 -8.03
CA SER A 75 -0.82 -7.94 -8.85
C SER A 75 -0.84 -6.86 -9.93
N GLY A 76 -1.39 -7.19 -11.10
CA GLY A 76 -1.48 -6.27 -12.23
C GLY A 76 -0.25 -6.26 -13.13
N ASP A 77 -0.38 -5.56 -14.26
CA ASP A 77 0.68 -5.42 -15.25
C ASP A 77 1.53 -4.20 -14.89
N PHE A 78 2.69 -4.43 -14.28
CA PHE A 78 3.68 -3.37 -14.08
C PHE A 78 4.48 -3.20 -15.36
N ALA A 79 4.49 -2.00 -15.92
CA ALA A 79 5.41 -1.66 -17.00
C ALA A 79 6.85 -1.80 -16.49
N ALA A 80 7.67 -2.53 -17.26
CA ALA A 80 9.10 -2.68 -17.02
C ALA A 80 9.85 -1.37 -17.30
#